data_AF-A0A522Q9F1-F1
#
_entry.id   AF-A0A522Q9F1-F1
#
_cell.length_a   1.000
_cell.length_b   1.000
_cell.length_c   1.000
_cell.angle_alpha   90.00
_cell.angle_beta   90.00
_cell.angle_gamma   90.00
#
_symmetry.space_group_name_H-M   'P 1'
#
loop_
_entity.id
_entity.type
_entity.pdbx_description
1 polymer ?
#
loop_
_entity_poly.entity_id
_entity_poly.type
_entity_poly.pdbx_seq_one_letter_code
_entity_poly.pdbx_strand_id
1 'polypeptide(L)' 'MESRLLEILVCPLCKGPLRLDQERQELVCAADKLAFPIRDGIPVMIEPEARDLRPAATGEAPAADEPS' A
#
# COMPACT_ATOMS: atom_id res chain seq x y z
N MET A 1 3.05 19.72 26.83
CA MET A 1 2.14 19.22 25.77
C MET A 1 2.72 17.92 25.23
N GLU A 2 2.53 16.81 25.95
CA GLU A 2 3.08 15.50 25.59
C GLU A 2 1.94 14.49 25.53
N SER A 3 1.34 14.29 24.36
CA SER A 3 0.56 13.09 23.99
C SER A 3 -0.16 13.31 22.66
N ARG A 4 0.42 12.78 21.56
CA ARG A 4 -0.28 12.35 20.32
C ARG A 4 0.65 11.94 19.17
N LEU A 5 1.97 11.88 19.33
CA LEU A 5 2.89 11.62 18.21
C LEU A 5 3.02 10.15 17.78
N LEU A 6 1.96 9.34 17.93
CA LEU A 6 1.87 8.00 17.34
C LEU A 6 0.55 7.85 16.58
N GLU A 7 0.14 8.93 15.91
CA GLU A 7 -0.97 8.92 14.98
C GLU A 7 -0.58 8.10 13.74
N ILE A 8 -0.99 6.84 13.79
CA ILE A 8 -1.84 6.21 12.76
C ILE A 8 -1.13 6.11 11.40
N LEU A 9 -0.57 4.93 11.09
CA LEU A 9 -0.20 4.56 9.74
C LEU A 9 -1.40 4.81 8.79
N VAL A 10 -1.31 5.89 8.01
CA VAL A 10 -2.29 6.30 7.00
C VAL A 10 -1.73 6.06 5.61
N CYS A 11 -2.62 5.97 4.61
CA CYS A 11 -2.21 5.82 3.22
C CYS A 11 -1.32 7.00 2.80
N PRO A 12 -0.16 6.78 2.14
CA PRO A 12 0.71 7.87 1.69
C PRO A 12 0.02 8.77 0.65
N LEU A 13 -0.96 8.25 -0.10
CA LEU A 13 -1.67 8.94 -1.17
C LEU A 13 -2.87 9.74 -0.65
N CYS A 14 -3.89 9.05 -0.14
CA CYS A 14 -5.14 9.69 0.28
C CYS A 14 -5.16 10.15 1.75
N LYS A 15 -4.13 9.82 2.55
CA LYS A 15 -4.10 10.02 4.01
C LYS A 15 -5.25 9.36 4.77
N GLY A 16 -5.95 8.41 4.13
CA GLY A 16 -7.03 7.64 4.72
C GLY A 16 -6.54 6.49 5.59
N PRO A 17 -7.46 5.81 6.29
CA PRO A 17 -7.14 4.67 7.13
C PRO A 17 -6.64 3.48 6.30
N LEU A 18 -5.64 2.77 6.83
CA LEU A 18 -5.14 1.51 6.27
C LEU A 18 -5.64 0.33 7.11
N ARG A 19 -6.01 -0.76 6.43
CA ARG A 19 -6.37 -2.03 7.06
C ARG A 19 -5.17 -2.96 7.01
N LEU A 20 -4.68 -3.40 8.18
CA LEU A 20 -3.67 -4.45 8.23
C LEU A 20 -4.31 -5.79 7.88
N ASP A 21 -3.78 -6.42 6.84
CA ASP A 21 -4.06 -7.79 6.47
C ASP A 21 -2.95 -8.69 7.05
N GLN A 22 -3.25 -9.35 8.17
CA GLN A 22 -2.27 -10.18 8.86
C GLN A 22 -1.96 -11.47 8.11
N GLU A 23 -2.91 -11.98 7.32
CA GLU A 23 -2.73 -13.21 6.54
C GLU A 23 -1.72 -12.98 5.40
N ARG A 24 -1.79 -11.81 4.76
CA ARG A 24 -0.93 -11.46 3.62
C ARG A 24 0.21 -10.51 3.98
N GLN A 25 0.32 -10.12 5.25
CA GLN A 25 1.31 -9.16 5.76
C GLN A 25 1.36 -7.88 4.91
N GLU A 26 0.22 -7.21 4.76
CA GLU A 26 0.11 -6.00 3.93
C GLU A 26 -0.85 -4.97 4.53
N LEU A 27 -0.74 -3.72 4.10
CA LEU A 27 -1.62 -2.62 4.46
C LEU A 27 -2.53 -2.29 3.27
N VAL A 28 -3.82 -2.58 3.41
CA VAL A 28 -4.83 -2.35 2.38
C VAL A 28 -5.46 -0.98 2.54
N CYS A 29 -5.41 -0.17 1.48
CA CYS A 29 -6.18 1.05 1.34
C CYS A 29 -7.44 0.78 0.51
N ALA A 30 -8.62 0.89 1.13
CA ALA A 30 -9.90 0.72 0.44
C ALA A 30 -10.23 1.87 -0.53
N ALA A 31 -9.74 3.08 -0.25
CA ALA A 31 -9.99 4.27 -1.08
C ALA A 31 -9.24 4.20 -2.41
N ASP A 32 -7.93 3.96 -2.35
CA ASP A 32 -7.06 3.85 -3.54
C ASP A 32 -7.11 2.46 -4.18
N LYS A 33 -7.69 1.46 -3.49
CA LYS A 33 -7.71 0.05 -3.90
C LYS A 33 -6.30 -0.49 -4.12
N LEU A 34 -5.39 -0.15 -3.22
CA LEU A 34 -4.00 -0.58 -3.23
C LEU A 34 -3.68 -1.35 -1.95
N ALA A 35 -2.77 -2.31 -2.04
CA ALA A 35 -2.24 -3.03 -0.89
C ALA A 35 -0.71 -2.92 -0.83
N PHE A 36 -0.21 -2.31 0.24
CA PHE A 36 1.22 -2.09 0.46
C PHE A 36 1.82 -3.26 1.24
N PRO A 37 2.79 -4.02 0.69
CA PRO A 37 3.35 -5.18 1.36
C PRO A 37 4.21 -4.77 2.57
N ILE A 38 4.30 -5.67 3.57
CA ILE A 38 5.19 -5.52 4.72
C ILE A 38 6.35 -6.49 4.52
N ARG A 39 7.56 -5.97 4.44
CA ARG A 39 8.80 -6.75 4.27
C ARG A 39 9.69 -6.52 5.48
N ASP A 40 10.13 -7.60 6.12
CA ASP A 40 10.97 -7.53 7.33
C ASP A 40 10.33 -6.71 8.48
N GLY A 41 9.00 -6.69 8.54
CA GLY A 41 8.24 -5.89 9.51
C GLY A 41 8.12 -4.40 9.17
N ILE A 42 8.64 -3.97 8.01
CA ILE A 42 8.59 -2.60 7.52
C ILE A 42 7.55 -2.49 6.39
N PRO A 43 6.54 -1.62 6.51
CA PRO A 43 5.58 -1.40 5.43
C PRO A 43 6.22 -0.68 4.26
N VAL A 44 6.18 -1.30 3.08
CA VAL A 44 6.68 -0.74 1.82
C VAL A 44 5.60 0.14 1.21
N MET A 45 5.60 1.41 1.61
CA MET A 45 4.63 2.43 1.16
C MET A 45 5.02 3.06 -0.18
N ILE A 46 5.37 2.23 -1.16
CA ILE A 46 5.83 2.66 -2.48
C ILE A 46 4.75 2.27 -3.50
N GLU A 47 4.24 3.25 -4.27
CA GLU A 47 3.16 3.04 -5.24
C GLU A 47 3.46 1.91 -6.27
N PRO A 48 4.64 1.86 -6.94
CA PRO A 48 4.93 0.77 -7.87
C PRO A 48 5.11 -0.61 -7.21
N GLU A 49 5.35 -0.67 -5.90
CA GLU A 49 5.37 -1.94 -5.16
C GLU A 49 3.99 -2.30 -4.57
N ALA A 50 3.04 -1.37 -4.59
CA ALA A 50 1.70 -1.60 -4.10
C ALA A 50 0.94 -2.52 -5.05
N ARG A 51 0.30 -3.53 -4.49
CA ARG A 51 -0.55 -4.44 -5.25
C ARG A 51 -1.89 -3.80 -5.54
N ASP A 52 -2.24 -3.76 -6.81
CA ASP A 52 -3.54 -3.29 -7.26
C ASP A 52 -4.66 -4.28 -6.89
N LEU A 53 -5.70 -3.78 -6.23
CA LEU A 53 -6.91 -4.54 -5.86
C LEU A 53 -8.07 -4.28 -6.81
N ARG A 54 -7.91 -3.40 -7.81
CA ARG A 54 -8.92 -3.19 -8.84
C ARG A 54 -9.11 -4.51 -9.59
N PRO A 55 -10.35 -4.97 -9.79
CA PRO A 55 -10.60 -6.14 -10.61
C PRO A 55 -10.00 -5.86 -11.99
N ALA A 56 -9.20 -6.78 -12.49
CA ALA A 56 -8.55 -6.65 -13.80
C ALA A 56 -9.63 -6.45 -14.87
N ALA A 57 -9.92 -5.19 -15.20
CA ALA A 57 -10.45 -4.88 -16.50
C ALA A 57 -9.35 -5.30 -17.47
N THR A 58 -9.61 -6.37 -18.22
CA THR A 58 -8.75 -6.93 -19.24
C THR A 58 -7.94 -5.84 -19.97
N GLY A 59 -6.62 -5.90 -19.88
CA GLY A 59 -5.69 -5.15 -20.73
C GLY A 59 -4.68 -4.31 -19.96
N GLU A 60 -3.39 -4.55 -20.25
CA GLU A 60 -2.20 -3.78 -19.87
C GLU A 60 -1.59 -4.03 -18.48
N ALA A 61 -0.70 -5.03 -18.43
CA ALA A 61 0.57 -4.87 -17.72
C ALA A 61 1.55 -4.19 -18.69
N PRO A 62 2.47 -3.32 -18.22
CA PRO A 62 3.72 -3.88 -17.73
C PRO A 62 4.20 -3.16 -16.45
N ALA A 63 4.60 -3.88 -15.40
CA ALA A 63 5.94 -4.47 -15.28
C ALA A 63 7.03 -3.44 -15.60
N ALA A 64 7.63 -2.94 -14.53
CA ALA A 64 8.89 -2.22 -14.57
C ALA A 64 9.90 -2.95 -15.48
N ASP A 65 10.34 -2.28 -16.54
CA ASP A 65 11.58 -2.60 -17.23
C ASP A 65 12.17 -1.25 -17.68
N GLU A 66 13.03 -0.69 -16.82
CA GLU A 66 13.90 0.42 -17.16
C GLU A 66 15.03 -0.17 -18.03
N PRO A 67 15.13 0.16 -19.34
CA PRO A 67 16.25 -0.28 -20.14
C PRO A 67 17.51 0.49 -19.71
N SER A 68 18.61 -0.25 -19.59
CA SER A 68 19.97 0.23 -19.25
C SER A 68 20.45 1.48 -19.99
#